data_AF-A0AAD8J8E7-F1
#
_entry.id   AF-A0AAD8J8E7-F1
#
_cell.length_a   1.000
_cell.length_b   1.000
_cell.length_c   1.000
_cell.angle_alpha   90.00
_cell.angle_beta   90.00
_cell.angle_gamma   90.00
#
_symmetry.space_group_name_H-M   'P 1'
#
loop_
_entity.id
_entity.type
_entity.pdbx_description
1 polymer ?
#
loop_
_entity_poly.entity_id
_entity_poly.type
_entity_poly.pdbx_seq_one_letter_code
_entity_poly.pdbx_strand_id
1 'polypeptide(L)'
;MYLPGDHNQKKRKQHLRRNQISFSACLPEDVHAIYAHSICAVKYSSDPFSDIRESVLEMMETVGVRNWNQLEELVYCYIALNPSEVHQYIEQAFVSVFISRAT
;
A
#
# COMPACT_ATOMS: atom_id res chain seq x y z
N MET A 1 19.29 24.00 35.62
CA MET A 1 19.33 24.39 34.19
C MET A 1 18.73 23.24 33.40
N TYR A 2 17.58 23.44 32.76
CA TYR A 2 16.91 22.42 31.96
C TYR A 2 17.47 22.51 30.53
N LEU A 3 18.06 21.44 29.99
CA LEU A 3 18.46 21.38 28.59
C LEU A 3 17.20 21.06 27.76
N PRO A 4 16.86 21.85 26.73
CA PRO A 4 15.71 21.57 25.90
C PRO A 4 15.96 20.26 25.12
N GLY A 5 15.05 19.32 25.29
CA GLY A 5 15.11 18.00 24.67
C GLY A 5 15.11 18.07 23.14
N ASP A 6 15.80 17.10 22.55
CA ASP A 6 16.16 16.97 21.13
C ASP A 6 14.95 16.64 20.23
N HIS A 7 13.98 17.56 20.15
CA HIS A 7 12.76 17.39 19.35
C HIS A 7 13.02 17.40 17.83
N ASN A 8 14.20 17.82 17.38
CA ASN A 8 14.55 17.95 15.96
C ASN A 8 15.16 16.68 15.33
N GLN A 9 15.80 15.79 16.09
CA GLN A 9 16.32 14.53 15.54
C GLN A 9 15.21 13.55 15.13
N LYS A 10 14.10 13.48 15.89
CA LYS A 10 12.94 12.64 15.57
C LYS A 10 12.33 13.04 14.21
N LYS A 11 12.18 14.34 13.95
CA LYS A 11 11.66 14.87 12.69
C LYS A 11 12.55 14.52 11.49
N ARG A 12 13.89 14.61 11.61
CA ARG A 12 14.83 14.26 10.52
C ARG A 12 14.80 12.78 10.16
N LYS A 13 14.77 11.88 11.15
CA LYS A 13 14.67 10.43 10.93
C LYS A 13 13.35 10.04 10.27
N GLN A 14 12.24 10.67 10.69
CA GLN A 14 10.92 10.46 10.09
C GLN A 14 10.85 10.95 8.62
N HIS A 15 11.50 12.08 8.31
CA HIS A 15 11.57 12.61 6.94
C HIS A 15 12.41 11.74 6.01
N LEU A 16 13.51 11.16 6.52
CA LEU A 16 14.34 10.20 5.77
C LEU A 16 13.61 8.87 5.50
N ARG A 17 12.74 8.42 6.41
CA ARG A 17 11.94 7.20 6.21
C ARG A 17 10.85 7.36 5.17
N ARG A 18 10.23 8.55 5.04
CA ARG A 18 9.17 8.84 4.05
C ARG A 18 9.55 8.52 2.60
N ASN A 19 10.84 8.54 2.25
CA ASN A 19 11.33 8.25 0.89
C ASN A 19 11.98 6.86 0.78
N GLN A 20 11.85 6.00 1.80
CA GLN A 20 12.41 4.66 1.76
C GLN A 20 11.41 3.71 1.09
N ILE A 21 11.75 3.31 -0.14
CA ILE A 21 11.13 2.18 -0.84
C ILE A 21 12.11 1.00 -0.74
N SER A 22 11.66 -0.17 -0.30
CA SER A 22 12.45 -1.41 -0.33
C SER A 22 11.71 -2.51 -1.09
N PHE A 23 12.46 -3.37 -1.77
CA PHE A 23 11.92 -4.49 -2.58
C PHE A 23 12.06 -5.82 -1.84
N SER A 24 11.75 -5.80 -0.54
CA SER A 24 11.92 -6.95 0.37
C SER A 24 10.65 -7.78 0.55
N ALA A 25 9.55 -7.37 -0.07
CA ALA A 25 8.29 -8.07 -0.02
C ALA A 25 8.14 -9.00 -1.23
N CYS A 26 7.43 -10.11 -1.04
CA CYS A 26 7.06 -11.04 -2.08
C CYS A 26 5.57 -11.34 -1.97
N LEU A 27 4.92 -11.63 -3.09
CA LEU A 27 3.52 -12.08 -3.09
C LEU A 27 3.38 -13.42 -2.35
N PRO A 28 2.19 -13.71 -1.81
CA PRO A 28 1.84 -15.05 -1.35
C PRO A 28 2.07 -16.11 -2.44
N GLU A 29 2.48 -17.32 -2.04
CA GLU A 29 2.80 -18.42 -2.98
C GLU A 29 1.57 -18.89 -3.78
N ASP A 30 0.38 -18.69 -3.23
CA ASP A 30 -0.90 -19.11 -3.79
C ASP A 30 -1.54 -18.04 -4.70
N VAL A 31 -0.85 -16.92 -4.93
CA VAL A 31 -1.38 -15.83 -5.75
C VAL A 31 -1.60 -16.26 -7.20
N HIS A 32 -2.68 -15.76 -7.82
CA HIS A 32 -2.96 -16.04 -9.23
C HIS A 32 -1.80 -15.59 -10.15
N ALA A 33 -1.46 -16.41 -11.15
CA ALA A 33 -0.31 -16.21 -12.05
C ALA A 33 -0.29 -14.87 -12.81
N ILE A 34 -1.42 -14.17 -12.91
CA ILE A 34 -1.50 -12.83 -13.51
C ILE A 34 -0.67 -11.80 -12.72
N TYR A 35 -0.41 -12.06 -11.43
CA TYR A 35 0.40 -11.21 -10.57
C TYR A 35 1.87 -11.65 -10.52
N ALA A 36 2.26 -12.78 -11.13
CA ALA A 36 3.60 -13.38 -10.99
C ALA A 36 4.76 -12.49 -11.45
N HIS A 37 4.48 -11.49 -12.30
CA HIS A 37 5.47 -10.52 -12.77
C HIS A 37 5.41 -9.16 -12.04
N SER A 38 4.57 -9.06 -11.00
CA SER A 38 4.46 -7.85 -10.18
C SER A 38 5.63 -7.76 -9.21
N ILE A 39 6.07 -6.54 -8.92
CA ILE A 39 7.11 -6.26 -7.94
C ILE A 39 6.45 -5.72 -6.67
N CYS A 40 6.68 -6.36 -5.53
CA CYS A 40 6.19 -5.89 -4.25
C CYS A 40 7.21 -4.95 -3.61
N ALA A 41 6.81 -3.68 -3.48
CA ALA A 41 7.60 -2.66 -2.82
C ALA A 41 6.99 -2.31 -1.45
N VAL A 42 7.84 -2.21 -0.42
CA VAL A 42 7.48 -1.68 0.88
C VAL A 42 7.76 -0.18 0.88
N LYS A 43 6.74 0.61 1.19
CA LYS A 43 6.82 2.07 1.27
C LYS A 43 6.47 2.52 2.67
N TYR A 44 7.29 3.37 3.28
CA TYR A 44 6.91 4.05 4.52
C TYR A 44 6.08 5.29 4.17
N SER A 45 4.76 5.16 4.31
CA SER A 45 3.83 6.23 3.97
C SER A 45 3.55 7.17 5.14
N SER A 46 3.28 8.43 4.84
CA SER A 46 2.63 9.36 5.78
C SER A 46 1.17 9.63 5.50
N ASP A 47 0.68 9.15 4.37
CA ASP A 47 -0.73 9.15 3.99
C ASP A 47 -1.05 7.79 3.36
N PRO A 48 -1.20 6.74 4.20
CA PRO A 48 -1.38 5.38 3.71
C PRO A 48 -2.61 5.23 2.83
N PHE A 49 -3.68 6.00 3.11
CA PHE A 49 -4.89 5.98 2.31
C PHE A 49 -4.62 6.41 0.86
N SER A 50 -4.04 7.60 0.67
CA SER A 50 -3.78 8.13 -0.67
C SER A 50 -2.81 7.25 -1.44
N ASP A 51 -1.73 6.82 -0.79
CA ASP A 51 -0.72 5.94 -1.41
C ASP A 51 -1.30 4.60 -1.85
N ILE A 52 -2.11 3.96 -0.99
CA ILE A 52 -2.75 2.68 -1.32
C ILE A 52 -3.77 2.87 -2.42
N ARG A 53 -4.60 3.93 -2.35
CA ARG A 53 -5.60 4.24 -3.37
C ARG A 53 -4.98 4.40 -4.76
N GLU A 54 -3.88 5.13 -4.87
CA GLU A 54 -3.12 5.27 -6.11
C GLU A 54 -2.59 3.92 -6.60
N SER A 55 -1.97 3.13 -5.70
CA SER A 55 -1.43 1.81 -6.08
C SER A 55 -2.51 0.80 -6.49
N VAL A 56 -3.72 0.86 -5.92
CA VAL A 56 -4.86 0.02 -6.32
C VAL A 56 -5.29 0.39 -7.74
N LEU A 57 -5.42 1.69 -8.05
CA LEU A 57 -5.77 2.15 -9.39
C LEU A 57 -4.74 1.69 -10.43
N GLU A 58 -3.46 1.92 -10.17
CA GLU A 58 -2.38 1.48 -11.06
C GLU A 58 -2.40 -0.03 -11.28
N MET A 59 -2.58 -0.83 -10.22
CA MET A 59 -2.62 -2.30 -10.33
C MET A 59 -3.85 -2.78 -11.12
N MET A 60 -5.01 -2.17 -10.90
CA MET A 60 -6.23 -2.51 -11.66
C MET A 60 -6.05 -2.24 -13.16
N GLU A 61 -5.36 -1.17 -13.52
CA GLU A 61 -5.08 -0.80 -14.90
C GLU A 61 -3.96 -1.64 -15.53
N THR A 62 -2.86 -1.84 -14.79
CA THR A 62 -1.64 -2.51 -15.27
C THR A 62 -1.82 -4.02 -15.36
N VAL A 63 -2.36 -4.66 -14.33
CA VAL A 63 -2.63 -6.11 -14.34
C VAL A 63 -3.93 -6.42 -15.09
N GLY A 64 -4.81 -5.43 -15.27
CA GLY A 64 -6.06 -5.59 -15.99
C GLY A 64 -7.11 -6.34 -15.19
N VAL A 65 -7.32 -5.92 -13.94
CA VAL A 65 -8.36 -6.47 -13.05
C VAL A 65 -9.74 -6.06 -13.59
N ARG A 66 -10.53 -7.04 -14.02
CA ARG A 66 -11.81 -6.84 -14.73
C ARG A 66 -12.98 -7.63 -14.15
N ASN A 67 -12.74 -8.56 -13.23
CA ASN A 67 -13.80 -9.37 -12.61
C ASN A 67 -13.61 -9.50 -11.10
N TRP A 68 -14.61 -10.07 -10.43
CA TRP A 68 -14.63 -10.22 -8.98
C TRP A 68 -13.48 -11.07 -8.44
N ASN A 69 -13.18 -12.22 -9.07
CA ASN A 69 -12.11 -13.11 -8.59
C ASN A 69 -10.74 -12.42 -8.63
N GLN A 70 -10.45 -11.68 -9.70
CA GLN A 70 -9.20 -10.93 -9.81
C GLN A 70 -9.10 -9.81 -8.77
N LEU A 71 -10.24 -9.19 -8.46
CA LEU A 71 -10.32 -8.14 -7.44
C LEU A 71 -10.14 -8.71 -6.02
N GLU A 72 -10.81 -9.81 -5.70
CA GLU A 72 -10.65 -10.52 -4.43
C GLU A 72 -9.19 -10.90 -4.20
N GLU A 73 -8.54 -11.44 -5.23
CA GLU A 73 -7.11 -11.75 -5.21
C GLU A 73 -6.24 -10.50 -4.97
N LEU A 74 -6.59 -9.37 -5.59
CA LEU A 74 -5.87 -8.11 -5.38
C LEU A 74 -5.99 -7.67 -3.91
N VAL A 75 -7.20 -7.71 -3.35
CA VAL A 75 -7.44 -7.38 -1.93
C VAL A 75 -6.66 -8.32 -1.02
N TYR A 76 -6.68 -9.64 -1.29
CA TYR A 76 -5.89 -10.64 -0.57
C TYR A 76 -4.41 -10.28 -0.55
N CYS A 77 -3.83 -9.91 -1.70
CA CYS A 77 -2.44 -9.47 -1.78
C CYS A 77 -2.16 -8.27 -0.87
N TYR A 78 -3.00 -7.22 -0.91
CA TYR A 78 -2.81 -6.05 -0.06
C TYR A 78 -2.90 -6.39 1.43
N ILE A 79 -3.85 -7.25 1.82
CA ILE A 79 -4.01 -7.70 3.21
C ILE A 79 -2.81 -8.54 3.67
N ALA A 80 -2.32 -9.45 2.84
CA ALA A 80 -1.18 -10.32 3.16
C ALA A 80 0.16 -9.54 3.24
N LEU A 81 0.32 -8.53 2.39
CA LEU A 81 1.55 -7.72 2.32
C LEU A 81 1.63 -6.62 3.39
N ASN A 82 0.51 -6.27 4.03
CA ASN A 82 0.44 -5.17 4.97
C ASN A 82 0.05 -5.63 6.38
N PRO A 83 0.60 -4.99 7.43
CA PRO A 83 0.21 -5.31 8.80
C PRO A 83 -1.22 -4.83 9.09
N SER A 84 -1.86 -5.41 10.10
CA SER A 84 -3.28 -5.23 10.37
C SER A 84 -3.69 -3.78 10.67
N GLU A 85 -2.78 -2.95 11.18
CA GLU A 85 -3.00 -1.53 11.43
C GLU A 85 -3.29 -0.74 10.14
N VAL A 86 -2.85 -1.27 8.99
CA VAL A 86 -3.01 -0.65 7.67
C VAL A 86 -4.31 -1.07 6.99
N HIS A 87 -4.92 -2.20 7.40
CA HIS A 87 -6.08 -2.80 6.72
C HIS A 87 -7.28 -1.85 6.59
N GLN A 88 -7.53 -1.00 7.57
CA GLN A 88 -8.57 0.03 7.49
C GLN A 88 -8.39 0.99 6.29
N TYR A 89 -7.15 1.30 5.92
CA TYR A 89 -6.84 2.17 4.79
C TYR A 89 -6.99 1.43 3.47
N ILE A 90 -6.70 0.13 3.45
CA ILE A 90 -6.92 -0.75 2.30
C ILE A 90 -8.41 -0.78 1.96
N GLU A 91 -9.26 -1.10 2.93
CA GLU A 91 -10.71 -1.12 2.74
C GLU A 91 -11.24 0.22 2.20
N GLN A 92 -10.84 1.33 2.83
CA GLN A 92 -11.24 2.67 2.40
C GLN A 92 -10.77 2.99 0.98
N ALA A 93 -9.53 2.63 0.63
CA ALA A 93 -8.96 2.87 -0.69
C ALA A 93 -9.75 2.13 -1.78
N PHE A 94 -10.02 0.83 -1.57
CA PHE A 94 -10.83 0.04 -2.50
C PHE A 94 -12.22 0.63 -2.68
N VAL A 95 -12.94 0.94 -1.59
CA VAL A 95 -14.28 1.56 -1.66
C VAL A 95 -14.23 2.90 -2.39
N SER A 96 -13.23 3.74 -2.11
CA SER A 96 -13.04 5.04 -2.79
C SER A 96 -12.85 4.87 -4.30
N VAL A 97 -12.02 3.92 -4.74
CA VAL A 97 -11.81 3.61 -6.15
C VAL A 97 -13.11 3.19 -6.81
N PHE A 98 -13.89 2.28 -6.20
CA PHE A 98 -15.14 1.82 -6.79
C PHE A 98 -16.18 2.91 -6.93
N ILE A 99 -16.35 3.74 -5.90
CA ILE A 99 -17.28 4.88 -5.96
C ILE A 99 -16.85 5.83 -7.08
N SER A 100 -15.55 6.15 -7.18
CA SER A 100 -15.04 7.08 -8.20
C SER A 100 -15.16 6.57 -9.65
N ARG A 101 -15.25 5.25 -9.84
CA ARG A 101 -15.42 4.64 -11.17
C ARG A 101 -16.89 4.38 -11.53
N ALA A 102 -17.79 4.50 -10.55
CA ALA A 102 -19.24 4.37 -10.76
C ALA A 102 -19.92 5.69 -11.13
N THR A 103 -19.21 6.81 -10.97
CA THR A 103 -19.62 8.18 -11.34
C THR A 103 -19.00 8.61 -12.65
#